data_AF-A0A7C4G6Z9-F1
#
_entry.id   AF-A0A7C4G6Z9-F1
#
_cell.length_a   1.000
_cell.length_b   1.000
_cell.length_c   1.000
_cell.angle_alpha   90.00
_cell.angle_beta   90.00
_cell.angle_gamma   90.00
#
_symmetry.space_group_name_H-M   'P 1'
#
loop_
_entity.id
_entity.type
_entity.pdbx_description
1 polymer ?
#
loop_
_entity_poly.entity_id
_entity_poly.type
_entity_poly.pdbx_seq_one_letter_code
_entity_poly.pdbx_strand_id
1 'polypeptide(L)' 'MEDILLLLRRRPCRFMDLAAILGLNQYQLKMLDNILNRLIKEKKIEIQIHHGEKFYQAI' A
#
# COMPACT_ATOMS: atom_id res chain seq x y z
N MET A 1 3.53 -10.30 -4.06
CA MET A 1 4.32 -9.16 -3.55
C MET A 1 4.57 -8.14 -4.66
N GLU A 2 4.88 -8.60 -5.87
CA GLU A 2 5.00 -7.77 -7.08
C GLU A 2 3.71 -7.02 -7.43
N ASP A 3 2.54 -7.60 -7.16
CA ASP A 3 1.24 -6.97 -7.48
C ASP A 3 1.02 -5.63 -6.77
N ILE A 4 1.43 -5.51 -5.49
CA ILE A 4 1.28 -4.26 -4.71
C ILE A 4 2.18 -3.17 -5.29
N LEU A 5 3.45 -3.48 -5.57
CA LEU A 5 4.38 -2.51 -6.15
C LEU A 5 3.94 -2.09 -7.55
N LEU A 6 3.42 -3.01 -8.36
CA LEU A 6 2.89 -2.70 -9.69
C LEU A 6 1.70 -1.74 -9.60
N LEU A 7 0.78 -1.98 -8.66
CA LEU A 7 -0.36 -1.09 -8.40
C LEU A 7 0.11 0.31 -7.97
N LEU A 8 1.05 0.38 -7.03
CA LEU A 8 1.58 1.63 -6.49
C LEU A 8 2.45 2.43 -7.46
N ARG A 9 3.05 1.76 -8.46
CA ARG A 9 3.75 2.42 -9.59
C ARG A 9 2.79 3.09 -10.56
N ARG A 10 1.57 2.55 -10.72
CA ARG A 10 0.57 3.13 -11.62
C ARG A 10 -0.07 4.37 -11.02
N ARG A 11 -0.37 4.33 -9.72
CA ARG A 11 -0.93 5.48 -8.99
C ARG A 11 -0.72 5.34 -7.48
N PRO A 12 -0.56 6.45 -6.75
CA PRO A 12 -0.67 6.44 -5.30
C PRO A 12 -2.05 5.90 -4.87
N CYS A 13 -2.08 5.04 -3.86
CA CYS A 13 -3.32 4.40 -3.38
C CYS A 13 -3.41 4.51 -1.86
N ARG A 14 -4.62 4.61 -1.32
CA ARG A 14 -4.84 4.49 0.14
C ARG A 14 -4.80 3.02 0.55
N PHE A 15 -4.65 2.78 1.85
CA PHE A 15 -4.70 1.42 2.41
C PHE A 15 -5.99 0.70 2.02
N MET A 16 -7.14 1.38 2.15
CA MET A 16 -8.45 0.79 1.83
C MET A 16 -8.63 0.51 0.33
N ASP A 17 -8.05 1.34 -0.54
CA ASP A 17 -8.10 1.11 -1.98
C ASP A 17 -7.29 -0.15 -2.35
N LEU A 18 -6.11 -0.33 -1.75
CA LEU A 18 -5.30 -1.54 -1.94
C LEU A 18 -6.03 -2.80 -1.45
N ALA A 19 -6.64 -2.73 -0.27
CA ALA A 19 -7.41 -3.84 0.29
C ALA A 19 -8.59 -4.23 -0.61
N ALA A 20 -9.32 -3.23 -1.14
CA ALA A 20 -10.45 -3.45 -2.03
C ALA A 20 -10.02 -4.05 -3.38
N ILE A 21 -8.96 -3.51 -4.01
CA ILE A 21 -8.43 -4.00 -5.29
C ILE A 21 -7.96 -5.46 -5.17
N LEU A 22 -7.34 -5.80 -4.04
CA LEU A 22 -6.82 -7.14 -3.78
C LEU A 22 -7.86 -8.10 -3.19
N GLY A 23 -9.10 -7.65 -2.96
CA GLY A 23 -10.18 -8.48 -2.42
C GLY A 23 -9.88 -9.05 -1.03
N LEU A 24 -9.19 -8.30 -0.18
CA LEU A 24 -8.67 -8.80 1.10
C LEU A 24 -9.74 -8.84 2.19
N ASN A 25 -9.73 -9.91 2.98
CA ASN A 25 -10.51 -10.02 4.22
C ASN A 25 -9.76 -9.46 5.44
N GLN A 26 -10.42 -9.40 6.61
CA GLN A 26 -9.85 -8.84 7.83
C GLN A 26 -8.50 -9.45 8.26
N TYR A 27 -8.31 -10.76 8.09
CA TYR A 27 -7.04 -11.42 8.43
C TYR A 27 -5.93 -10.93 7.50
N GLN A 28 -6.24 -10.81 6.21
CA GLN A 28 -5.31 -10.34 5.18
C GLN A 28 -5.01 -8.84 5.28
N LEU A 29 -5.87 -8.03 5.92
CA LEU A 29 -5.56 -6.62 6.18
C LEU A 29 -4.32 -6.46 7.08
N LYS A 30 -4.19 -7.29 8.12
CA LYS A 30 -2.99 -7.29 8.97
C LYS A 30 -1.75 -7.70 8.18
N MET A 31 -1.89 -8.67 7.28
CA MET A 31 -0.81 -9.07 6.39
C MET A 31 -0.42 -7.93 5.43
N LEU A 32 -1.40 -7.21 4.85
CA LEU A 32 -1.16 -6.06 3.99
C LEU A 32 -0.42 -4.95 4.74
N ASP A 33 -0.84 -4.63 5.97
CA ASP A 33 -0.17 -3.62 6.80
C ASP A 33 1.30 -3.98 7.07
N ASN A 34 1.57 -5.25 7.42
CA ASN A 34 2.92 -5.76 7.60
C ASN A 34 3.76 -5.66 6.30
N ILE A 35 3.17 -5.97 5.15
CA ILE A 35 3.84 -5.87 3.85
C ILE A 35 4.18 -4.41 3.53
N LEU A 36 3.23 -3.49 3.69
CA LEU A 36 3.46 -2.06 3.43
C LEU A 36 4.54 -1.50 4.36
N ASN A 37 4.47 -1.82 5.66
CA ASN A 37 5.50 -1.41 6.63
C ASN A 37 6.89 -1.95 6.25
N ARG A 38 6.98 -3.19 5.78
CA ARG A 38 8.23 -3.76 5.28
C ARG A 38 8.74 -3.02 4.03
N LEU A 39 7.87 -2.75 3.06
CA LEU A 39 8.23 -2.05 1.83
C LEU A 39 8.71 -0.61 2.09
N ILE A 40 8.13 0.07 3.08
CA ILE A 40 8.58 1.40 3.54
C ILE A 40 9.99 1.30 4.14
N LYS A 41 10.23 0.33 5.03
CA LYS A 41 11.56 0.10 5.63
C LYS A 41 12.62 -0.24 4.57
N GLU A 42 12.24 -1.00 3.54
CA GLU A 42 13.07 -1.32 2.39
C GLU A 42 13.21 -0.15 1.39
N LYS A 43 12.60 1.02 1.66
CA LYS A 43 12.59 2.21 0.79
C LYS A 43 12.10 1.93 -0.64
N LYS A 44 11.18 0.97 -0.79
CA LYS A 44 10.53 0.64 -2.07
C LYS A 44 9.25 1.43 -2.31
N ILE A 45 8.64 1.92 -1.22
CA ILE A 45 7.46 2.77 -1.26
C ILE A 45 7.62 3.88 -0.22
N GLU A 46 6.95 5.00 -0.44
CA GLU A 46 6.80 6.10 0.51
C GLU A 46 5.33 6.34 0.86
N ILE A 47 5.13 7.11 1.93
CA ILE A 47 3.80 7.61 2.33
C ILE A 47 3.75 9.09 2.01
N GLN A 48 2.75 9.49 1.23
CA GLN A 48 2.39 10.88 1.00
C GLN A 48 1.11 11.22 1.76
N ILE A 49 1.02 12.45 2.25
CA ILE A 49 -0.18 12.96 2.92
C ILE A 49 -0.82 14.01 2.01
N HIS A 50 -2.03 13.74 1.56
CA HIS A 50 -2.82 14.65 0.73
C HIS A 50 -4.17 14.87 1.40
N HIS A 51 -4.52 16.13 1.69
CA HIS A 51 -5.76 16.50 2.39
C HIS A 51 -5.99 15.72 3.70
N GLY A 52 -4.92 15.35 4.42
CA GLY A 52 -4.99 14.59 5.66
C GLY A 52 -5.13 13.07 5.48
N GLU A 53 -5.26 12.59 4.25
CA GLU A 53 -5.28 11.15 3.93
C GLU A 53 -3.88 10.63 3.58
N LYS A 54 -3.62 9.37 3.95
CA LYS A 54 -2.36 8.67 3.66
C LYS A 54 -2.46 7.92 2.35
N PHE A 55 -1.54 8.21 1.44
CA PHE A 55 -1.36 7.50 0.18
C PHE A 55 -0.01 6.81 0.17
N TYR A 56 0.02 5.57 -0.28
CA TYR A 56 1.25 4.82 -0.52
C TYR A 56 1.62 5.00 -1.98
N GLN A 57 2.92 5.18 -2.28
CA GLN A 57 3.43 5.33 -3.64
C GLN A 57 4.76 4.59 -3.78
N ALA A 58 4.99 3.95 -4.93
CA ALA A 58 6.27 3.30 -5.20
C ALA A 58 7.37 4.30 -5.58
N ILE A 59 8.60 4.00 -5.15
CA ILE A 59 9.84 4.74 -5.48
C ILE A 59 10.58 4.02 -6.61
#